data_AF-A0A955L9G5-F1
#
_entry.id   AF-A0A955L9G5-F1
#
_cell.length_a   1.000
_cell.length_b   1.000
_cell.length_c   1.000
_cell.angle_alpha   90.00
_cell.angle_beta   90.00
_cell.angle_gamma   90.00
#
_symmetry.space_group_name_H-M   'P 1'
#
loop_
_entity.id
_entity.type
_entity.pdbx_description
1 polymer ?
#
loop_
_entity_poly.entity_id
_entity_poly.type
_entity_poly.pdbx_seq_one_letter_code
_entity_poly.pdbx_strand_id
1 'polypeptide(L)'
;MYAQKLARYVATGSIISATLFSYVPSIFATNSNDEPASSTINSIELSLNSDSTKLEWDVDGDANSGYKVVYSMEENPEYPPLEGGHAHYTDDEYFKLEKLGTPEGEGSYYVRVCEYLGASTCGTYSNQLEVTLEQEDDDSDNDLTSTIESIVLVVGEEDYTVEWEITGENQEGVKVVFSMNEDPTYEPREGDMAIYIDDEDTNSVKLKGFSGEGTYYVRVCEYLKSSECGTYSNQVTVDLPNDDGKGKDNNANHCEFDDVDSEHTLCKHLKHAFAKGIVKPNDKFNPELEITRGELASIVVRAFEIEANTEGDLFDDVPEDYTHFESIMTLKNLDVVKGSHNLYKPDEPTTRGQVVRIIKRTVEMLNLDDFSRDNEEVDVIFKDAGIERHTFAHDIADLIAASKELDEPIINGYPDGTFKADKNVNRIEAVAFIDRALAFKN
;
A
#
# COMPACT_ATOMS: atom_id res chain seq x y z
N MET A 1 -46.54 35.44 -43.26
CA MET A 1 -47.08 35.99 -42.01
C MET A 1 -45.90 36.46 -41.18
N TYR A 2 -45.61 37.77 -41.22
CA TYR A 2 -45.60 38.69 -40.05
C TYR A 2 -44.44 38.39 -39.07
N ALA A 3 -43.52 39.29 -38.68
CA ALA A 3 -43.29 40.72 -38.92
C ALA A 3 -41.91 41.10 -38.32
N GLN A 4 -41.13 41.98 -38.98
CA GLN A 4 -40.62 43.31 -38.50
C GLN A 4 -39.60 43.32 -37.32
N LYS A 5 -38.60 44.21 -37.16
CA LYS A 5 -38.06 45.42 -37.85
C LYS A 5 -36.80 45.90 -37.07
N LEU A 6 -35.78 46.42 -37.80
CA LEU A 6 -34.99 47.69 -37.64
C LEU A 6 -34.36 48.07 -36.26
N ALA A 7 -33.22 48.77 -36.10
CA ALA A 7 -32.56 49.86 -36.84
C ALA A 7 -31.07 50.04 -36.37
N ARG A 8 -30.08 50.24 -37.27
CA ARG A 8 -29.34 51.49 -37.65
C ARG A 8 -28.67 52.33 -36.55
N TYR A 9 -27.34 52.52 -36.66
CA TYR A 9 -26.69 53.84 -36.83
C TYR A 9 -25.26 53.71 -37.43
N VAL A 10 -24.89 54.65 -38.30
CA VAL A 10 -23.60 54.81 -39.02
C VAL A 10 -23.11 56.24 -38.78
N ALA A 11 -21.79 56.46 -38.89
CA ALA A 11 -21.03 57.72 -39.13
C ALA A 11 -20.16 58.14 -37.91
N THR A 12 -18.91 58.63 -38.01
CA THR A 12 -17.91 58.89 -39.08
C THR A 12 -16.66 59.50 -38.39
N GLY A 13 -15.45 59.30 -38.92
CA GLY A 13 -14.37 60.33 -38.91
C GLY A 13 -13.09 60.10 -38.08
N SER A 14 -11.97 59.91 -38.80
CA SER A 14 -10.53 59.87 -38.43
C SER A 14 -10.00 61.15 -37.69
N ILE A 15 -8.80 61.29 -37.08
CA ILE A 15 -7.41 60.91 -37.48
C ILE A 15 -6.37 61.04 -36.29
N ILE A 16 -5.26 60.26 -36.36
CA ILE A 16 -3.84 60.45 -35.88
C ILE A 16 -3.34 59.92 -34.50
N SER A 17 -2.48 58.88 -34.62
CA SER A 17 -1.19 58.56 -33.94
C SER A 17 -1.12 58.24 -32.44
N ALA A 18 -0.78 56.99 -32.09
CA ALA A 18 0.60 56.61 -31.74
C ALA A 18 0.73 55.09 -31.53
N THR A 19 1.85 54.57 -31.99
CA THR A 19 2.35 53.20 -31.94
C THR A 19 2.41 52.61 -30.53
N LEU A 20 2.07 51.33 -30.37
CA LEU A 20 2.92 50.33 -29.71
C LEU A 20 2.42 48.92 -30.03
N PHE A 21 3.33 48.12 -30.59
CA PHE A 21 3.17 46.71 -30.87
C PHE A 21 2.99 45.92 -29.57
N SER A 22 1.98 45.05 -29.51
CA SER A 22 2.20 43.65 -29.11
C SER A 22 1.12 42.77 -29.72
N TYR A 23 1.61 41.64 -30.21
CA TYR A 23 0.98 40.70 -31.11
C TYR A 23 0.21 39.69 -30.26
N VAL A 24 -1.11 39.58 -30.44
CA VAL A 24 -1.88 38.40 -30.00
C VAL A 24 -2.56 37.84 -31.23
N PRO A 25 -2.00 36.80 -31.89
CA PRO A 25 -2.79 36.02 -32.82
C PRO A 25 -3.57 34.99 -32.01
N SER A 26 -4.84 35.29 -31.78
CA SER A 26 -5.86 34.25 -31.61
C SER A 26 -5.85 33.39 -32.86
N ILE A 27 -5.35 32.16 -32.76
CA ILE A 27 -5.48 31.15 -33.81
C ILE A 27 -6.70 30.29 -33.49
N PHE A 28 -7.56 30.28 -34.50
CA PHE A 28 -8.67 29.41 -34.80
C PHE A 28 -8.74 28.05 -34.11
N ALA A 29 -9.96 27.79 -33.64
CA ALA A 29 -10.51 26.49 -33.32
C ALA A 29 -10.32 25.45 -34.44
N THR A 30 -10.10 24.21 -34.02
CA THR A 30 -10.77 23.05 -34.61
C THR A 30 -11.14 22.08 -33.50
N ASN A 31 -12.44 21.80 -33.41
CA ASN A 31 -13.08 20.85 -32.51
C ASN A 31 -12.34 19.50 -32.42
N SER A 32 -12.24 18.98 -31.20
CA SER A 32 -12.59 17.59 -30.92
C SER A 32 -13.36 17.59 -29.60
N ASN A 33 -14.67 17.39 -29.71
CA ASN A 33 -15.53 17.02 -28.60
C ASN A 33 -14.97 15.74 -28.00
N ASP A 34 -14.53 15.77 -26.74
CA ASP A 34 -14.74 14.62 -25.86
C ASP A 34 -15.72 15.12 -24.82
N GLU A 35 -17.00 14.77 -25.03
CA GLU A 35 -18.02 14.81 -24.00
C GLU A 35 -17.55 13.95 -22.81
N PRO A 36 -18.05 14.21 -21.57
CA PRO A 36 -17.91 13.22 -20.50
C PRO A 36 -18.35 11.86 -21.05
N ALA A 37 -17.64 10.78 -20.70
CA ALA A 37 -18.02 9.44 -21.14
C ALA A 37 -19.51 9.24 -20.84
N SER A 38 -20.33 9.28 -21.90
CA SER A 38 -21.77 9.11 -21.76
C SER A 38 -21.98 7.68 -21.37
N SER A 39 -22.72 7.47 -20.27
CA SER A 39 -23.19 6.15 -19.88
C SER A 39 -23.79 5.45 -21.11
N THR A 40 -23.33 4.23 -21.36
CA THR A 40 -23.97 3.33 -22.34
C THR A 40 -24.94 2.36 -21.66
N ILE A 41 -25.06 2.48 -20.33
CA ILE A 41 -25.89 1.64 -19.49
C ILE A 41 -27.28 2.26 -19.37
N ASN A 42 -28.27 1.53 -19.88
CA ASN A 42 -29.67 1.93 -19.82
C ASN A 42 -30.27 1.67 -18.44
N SER A 43 -29.88 0.56 -17.80
CA SER A 43 -30.35 0.16 -16.47
C SER A 43 -29.40 -0.80 -15.78
N ILE A 44 -29.39 -0.76 -14.45
CA ILE A 44 -28.76 -1.74 -13.57
C ILE A 44 -29.87 -2.30 -12.66
N GLU A 45 -30.02 -3.61 -12.57
CA GLU A 45 -30.98 -4.27 -11.69
C GLU A 45 -30.23 -5.04 -10.61
N LEU A 46 -30.21 -4.50 -9.39
CA LEU A 46 -29.57 -5.04 -8.20
C LEU A 46 -30.48 -6.02 -7.47
N SER A 47 -29.91 -7.16 -7.08
CA SER A 47 -30.58 -8.23 -6.37
C SER A 47 -29.65 -8.93 -5.37
N LEU A 48 -30.22 -9.75 -4.50
CA LEU A 48 -29.47 -10.72 -3.70
C LEU A 48 -29.43 -12.06 -4.41
N ASN A 49 -28.29 -12.74 -4.32
CA ASN A 49 -28.17 -14.13 -4.73
C ASN A 49 -29.10 -15.04 -3.91
N SER A 50 -29.23 -16.30 -4.33
CA SER A 50 -30.19 -17.26 -3.71
C SER A 50 -29.97 -17.49 -2.22
N ASP A 51 -28.75 -17.27 -1.74
CA ASP A 51 -28.32 -17.55 -0.37
C ASP A 51 -28.21 -16.27 0.47
N SER A 52 -28.59 -15.11 -0.08
CA SER A 52 -28.52 -13.78 0.57
C SER A 52 -27.13 -13.39 1.09
N THR A 53 -26.06 -13.89 0.47
CA THR A 53 -24.66 -13.63 0.84
C THR A 53 -23.92 -12.74 -0.16
N LYS A 54 -24.49 -12.53 -1.36
CA LYS A 54 -23.91 -11.69 -2.41
C LYS A 54 -24.96 -10.78 -3.00
N LEU A 55 -24.55 -9.55 -3.26
CA LEU A 55 -25.19 -8.65 -4.19
C LEU A 55 -24.81 -9.06 -5.61
N GLU A 56 -25.79 -9.18 -6.48
CA GLU A 56 -25.61 -9.46 -7.91
C GLU A 56 -26.44 -8.43 -8.68
N TRP A 57 -25.90 -7.91 -9.77
CA TRP A 57 -26.66 -6.99 -10.62
C TRP A 57 -26.56 -7.33 -12.10
N ASP A 58 -27.70 -7.21 -12.78
CA ASP A 58 -27.82 -7.35 -14.22
C ASP A 58 -27.74 -5.98 -14.90
N VAL A 59 -27.04 -5.88 -16.02
CA VAL A 59 -26.69 -4.61 -16.65
C VAL A 59 -27.10 -4.63 -18.12
N ASP A 60 -27.93 -3.65 -18.50
CA ASP A 60 -28.26 -3.42 -19.91
C ASP A 60 -27.33 -2.33 -20.48
N GLY A 61 -26.14 -2.73 -20.93
CA GLY A 61 -25.12 -1.88 -21.52
C GLY A 61 -23.70 -2.30 -21.15
N ASP A 62 -22.68 -1.52 -21.52
CA ASP A 62 -21.27 -1.85 -21.28
C ASP A 62 -20.64 -0.92 -20.23
N ALA A 63 -20.33 -1.47 -19.04
CA ALA A 63 -19.67 -0.75 -17.95
C ALA A 63 -18.14 -0.77 -18.11
N ASN A 64 -17.60 0.04 -19.02
CA ASN A 64 -16.16 0.04 -19.36
C ASN A 64 -15.21 0.38 -18.18
N SER A 65 -15.75 0.95 -17.11
CA SER A 65 -14.99 1.48 -15.97
C SER A 65 -15.38 0.82 -14.64
N GLY A 66 -16.22 -0.23 -14.67
CA GLY A 66 -16.69 -0.95 -13.48
C GLY A 66 -17.85 -0.26 -12.76
N TYR A 67 -18.07 -0.64 -11.50
CA TYR A 67 -19.20 -0.24 -10.67
C TYR A 67 -18.76 0.29 -9.30
N LYS A 68 -19.64 1.06 -8.67
CA LYS A 68 -19.55 1.47 -7.27
C LYS A 68 -20.75 0.92 -6.52
N VAL A 69 -20.50 0.12 -5.48
CA VAL A 69 -21.52 -0.31 -4.52
C VAL A 69 -21.56 0.73 -3.41
N VAL A 70 -22.68 1.44 -3.28
CA VAL A 70 -22.87 2.53 -2.31
C VAL A 70 -23.92 2.09 -1.29
N TYR A 71 -23.66 2.30 -0.01
CA TYR A 71 -24.56 1.88 1.06
C TYR A 71 -24.58 2.88 2.22
N SER A 72 -25.74 2.98 2.88
CA SER A 72 -25.98 3.88 4.02
C SER A 72 -27.20 3.41 4.81
N MET A 73 -27.32 3.80 6.08
CA MET A 73 -28.58 3.67 6.83
C MET A 73 -29.69 4.59 6.29
N GLU A 74 -29.34 5.58 5.45
CA GLU A 74 -30.29 6.46 4.76
C GLU A 74 -30.69 5.92 3.37
N GLU A 75 -31.96 6.11 2.99
CA GLU A 75 -32.48 5.69 1.69
C GLU A 75 -31.81 6.44 0.53
N ASN A 76 -31.72 5.78 -0.62
CA ASN A 76 -31.14 6.30 -1.86
C ASN A 76 -29.67 6.75 -1.72
N PRO A 77 -28.75 5.87 -1.28
CA PRO A 77 -27.33 6.20 -1.22
C PRO A 77 -26.82 6.63 -2.60
N GLU A 78 -26.01 7.68 -2.63
CA GLU A 78 -25.39 8.24 -3.85
C GLU A 78 -23.87 8.30 -3.69
N TYR A 79 -23.15 8.28 -4.81
CA TYR A 79 -21.71 8.45 -4.87
C TYR A 79 -21.36 9.83 -5.44
N PRO A 80 -20.45 10.59 -4.81
CA PRO A 80 -19.76 10.27 -3.54
C PRO A 80 -20.72 10.22 -2.34
N PRO A 81 -20.46 9.36 -1.32
CA PRO A 81 -21.36 9.18 -0.19
C PRO A 81 -21.53 10.47 0.62
N LEU A 82 -22.76 10.67 1.12
CA LEU A 82 -23.02 11.67 2.17
C LEU A 82 -22.47 11.17 3.51
N GLU A 83 -22.46 12.04 4.53
CA GLU A 83 -21.99 11.72 5.89
C GLU A 83 -22.69 10.44 6.43
N GLY A 84 -21.92 9.44 6.87
CA GLY A 84 -22.42 8.11 7.28
C GLY A 84 -22.70 7.13 6.13
N GLY A 85 -22.46 7.53 4.89
CA GLY A 85 -22.51 6.66 3.71
C GLY A 85 -21.14 6.12 3.32
N HIS A 86 -21.13 4.98 2.63
CA HIS A 86 -19.92 4.26 2.25
C HIS A 86 -20.01 3.78 0.80
N ALA A 87 -18.85 3.61 0.16
CA ALA A 87 -18.82 3.10 -1.21
C ALA A 87 -17.61 2.23 -1.52
N HIS A 88 -17.85 1.08 -2.14
CA HIS A 88 -16.85 0.14 -2.62
C HIS A 88 -16.75 0.16 -4.14
N TYR A 89 -15.54 0.17 -4.68
CA TYR A 89 -15.33 -0.04 -6.12
C TYR A 89 -15.25 -1.53 -6.44
N THR A 90 -15.86 -1.94 -7.54
CA THR A 90 -15.77 -3.30 -8.06
C THR A 90 -15.85 -3.29 -9.58
N ASP A 91 -15.00 -4.08 -10.23
CA ASP A 91 -15.04 -4.38 -11.67
C ASP A 91 -15.81 -5.66 -11.98
N ASP A 92 -16.26 -6.40 -10.95
CA ASP A 92 -17.08 -7.59 -11.05
C ASP A 92 -18.58 -7.25 -10.97
N GLU A 93 -19.44 -7.97 -11.70
CA GLU A 93 -20.92 -7.85 -11.67
C GLU A 93 -21.58 -8.47 -10.42
N TYR A 94 -20.76 -8.91 -9.45
CA TYR A 94 -21.20 -9.42 -8.15
C TYR A 94 -20.32 -8.85 -7.03
N PHE A 95 -20.89 -8.71 -5.83
CA PHE A 95 -20.22 -8.17 -4.66
C PHE A 95 -20.63 -8.96 -3.41
N LYS A 96 -19.67 -9.42 -2.62
CA LYS A 96 -19.97 -10.14 -1.38
C LYS A 96 -20.45 -9.18 -0.29
N LEU A 97 -21.54 -9.52 0.40
CA LEU A 97 -22.11 -8.69 1.47
C LEU A 97 -21.14 -8.47 2.64
N GLU A 98 -20.32 -9.46 2.98
CA GLU A 98 -19.28 -9.37 4.03
C GLU A 98 -18.32 -8.19 3.81
N LYS A 99 -18.07 -7.81 2.55
CA LYS A 99 -17.19 -6.70 2.19
C LYS A 99 -17.81 -5.32 2.43
N LEU A 100 -19.12 -5.21 2.69
CA LEU A 100 -19.73 -3.94 3.09
C LEU A 100 -19.26 -3.52 4.50
N GLY A 101 -18.90 -4.45 5.37
CA GLY A 101 -18.57 -4.15 6.77
C GLY A 101 -19.72 -3.47 7.54
N THR A 102 -19.58 -3.34 8.86
CA THR A 102 -20.57 -2.65 9.73
C THR A 102 -19.96 -1.37 10.31
N PRO A 103 -19.74 -0.32 9.50
CA PRO A 103 -19.04 0.88 9.95
C PRO A 103 -19.78 1.65 11.07
N GLU A 104 -21.11 1.51 11.15
CA GLU A 104 -21.94 2.11 12.20
C GLU A 104 -22.61 1.06 13.13
N GLY A 105 -22.12 -0.19 13.09
CA GLY A 105 -22.65 -1.33 13.88
C GLY A 105 -23.69 -2.17 13.14
N GLU A 106 -24.31 -3.12 13.86
CA GLU A 106 -25.38 -3.97 13.32
C GLU A 106 -26.60 -3.15 12.89
N GLY A 107 -27.17 -3.44 11.73
CA GLY A 107 -28.34 -2.70 11.27
C GLY A 107 -28.78 -2.97 9.83
N SER A 108 -29.92 -2.39 9.47
CA SER A 108 -30.40 -2.35 8.09
C SER A 108 -29.73 -1.19 7.34
N TYR A 109 -29.17 -1.50 6.18
CA TYR A 109 -28.55 -0.57 5.25
C TYR A 109 -29.27 -0.61 3.90
N TYR A 110 -29.46 0.55 3.29
CA TYR A 110 -29.84 0.65 1.88
C TYR A 110 -28.59 0.59 1.03
N VAL A 111 -28.62 -0.21 -0.04
CA VAL A 111 -27.52 -0.43 -0.97
C VAL A 111 -27.99 -0.13 -2.39
N ARG A 112 -27.12 0.53 -3.16
CA ARG A 112 -27.27 0.76 -4.60
C ARG A 112 -25.95 0.49 -5.31
N VAL A 113 -26.03 0.16 -6.58
CA VAL A 113 -24.86 0.04 -7.46
C VAL A 113 -24.97 1.07 -8.56
N CYS A 114 -23.88 1.76 -8.87
CA CYS A 114 -23.80 2.66 -10.01
C CYS A 114 -22.66 2.33 -10.94
N GLU A 115 -22.84 2.65 -12.22
CA GLU A 115 -21.74 2.69 -13.19
C GLU A 115 -20.69 3.70 -12.73
N TYR A 116 -19.45 3.26 -12.57
CA TYR A 116 -18.37 4.17 -12.28
C TYR A 116 -17.89 4.81 -13.59
N LEU A 117 -17.98 6.13 -13.71
CA LEU A 117 -17.57 6.85 -14.94
C LEU A 117 -16.14 7.40 -14.85
N GLY A 118 -15.44 7.16 -13.74
CA GLY A 118 -14.14 7.77 -13.44
C GLY A 118 -14.26 9.12 -12.72
N ALA A 119 -13.14 9.68 -12.28
CA ALA A 119 -13.04 10.98 -11.61
C ALA A 119 -14.03 11.18 -10.44
N SER A 120 -14.27 10.12 -9.66
CA SER A 120 -15.22 10.12 -8.54
C SER A 120 -16.68 10.43 -8.93
N THR A 121 -17.08 10.06 -10.14
CA THR A 121 -18.46 10.23 -10.62
C THR A 121 -19.14 8.90 -10.93
N CYS A 122 -20.44 8.86 -10.67
CA CYS A 122 -21.30 7.74 -11.04
C CYS A 122 -22.30 8.13 -12.13
N GLY A 123 -22.55 7.19 -13.04
CA GLY A 123 -23.52 7.26 -14.11
C GLY A 123 -24.87 6.69 -13.67
N THR A 124 -25.37 5.72 -14.44
CA THR A 124 -26.64 5.05 -14.14
C THR A 124 -26.56 4.29 -12.82
N TYR A 125 -27.58 4.47 -11.96
CA TYR A 125 -27.74 3.73 -10.70
C TYR A 125 -28.77 2.62 -10.84
N SER A 126 -28.60 1.59 -10.03
CA SER A 126 -29.58 0.53 -9.81
C SER A 126 -30.76 1.00 -8.97
N ASN A 127 -31.76 0.11 -8.86
CA ASN A 127 -32.70 0.11 -7.74
C ASN A 127 -31.96 0.04 -6.39
N GLN A 128 -32.61 0.52 -5.33
CA GLN A 128 -32.12 0.31 -3.97
C GLN A 128 -32.57 -1.04 -3.41
N LEU A 129 -31.73 -1.61 -2.56
CA LEU A 129 -31.97 -2.85 -1.84
C LEU A 129 -31.68 -2.62 -0.36
N GLU A 130 -32.59 -3.03 0.53
CA GLU A 130 -32.33 -3.03 1.96
C GLU A 130 -31.68 -4.37 2.35
N VAL A 131 -30.54 -4.31 3.05
CA VAL A 131 -29.80 -5.48 3.54
C VAL A 131 -29.55 -5.30 5.04
N THR A 132 -29.62 -6.38 5.81
CA THR A 132 -29.26 -6.36 7.23
C THR A 132 -27.86 -6.91 7.38
N LEU A 133 -26.97 -6.12 8.00
CA LEU A 133 -25.60 -6.52 8.31
C LEU A 133 -25.53 -6.81 9.81
N GLU A 134 -25.11 -8.03 10.15
CA GLU A 134 -24.86 -8.49 11.52
C GLU A 134 -23.34 -8.43 11.79
N GLN A 135 -22.93 -8.24 13.05
CA GLN A 135 -21.52 -8.35 13.41
C GLN A 135 -21.14 -9.82 13.43
N GLU A 136 -20.04 -10.18 12.78
CA GLU A 136 -19.42 -11.48 13.02
C GLU A 136 -18.73 -11.42 14.38
N ASP A 137 -19.28 -12.15 15.36
CA ASP A 137 -18.56 -12.47 16.59
C ASP A 137 -17.29 -13.24 16.20
N ASP A 138 -16.12 -12.62 16.41
CA ASP A 138 -14.80 -13.22 16.24
C ASP A 138 -14.51 -14.27 17.35
N ASP A 139 -15.43 -15.22 17.49
CA ASP A 139 -15.38 -16.34 18.43
C ASP A 139 -14.73 -17.57 17.75
N SER A 140 -13.53 -17.38 17.19
CA SER A 140 -12.62 -18.50 16.91
C SER A 140 -11.39 -18.43 17.82
N ASP A 141 -11.68 -18.58 19.10
CA ASP A 141 -10.76 -18.97 20.16
C ASP A 141 -10.13 -20.33 19.79
N ASN A 142 -9.06 -20.31 19.00
CA ASN A 142 -8.17 -21.45 18.82
C ASN A 142 -6.91 -21.18 19.65
N ASP A 143 -7.10 -21.43 20.94
CA ASP A 143 -6.09 -21.61 21.98
C ASP A 143 -4.79 -22.23 21.42
N LEU A 144 -3.83 -21.39 21.02
CA LEU A 144 -2.43 -21.77 21.01
C LEU A 144 -1.86 -21.28 22.33
N THR A 145 -2.16 -22.01 23.41
CA THR A 145 -1.36 -21.91 24.62
C THR A 145 0.09 -22.09 24.23
N SER A 146 0.92 -21.07 24.48
CA SER A 146 2.38 -21.18 24.47
C SER A 146 2.82 -22.54 25.02
N THR A 147 3.50 -23.33 24.18
CA THR A 147 4.10 -24.60 24.63
C THR A 147 5.57 -24.42 25.03
N ILE A 148 6.10 -23.21 24.88
CA ILE A 148 7.41 -22.81 25.38
C ILE A 148 7.34 -22.67 26.90
N GLU A 149 7.98 -23.59 27.60
CA GLU A 149 8.08 -23.59 29.07
C GLU A 149 9.08 -22.53 29.57
N SER A 150 10.18 -22.31 28.82
CA SER A 150 11.18 -21.30 29.17
C SER A 150 12.11 -20.98 27.99
N ILE A 151 12.65 -19.76 28.01
CA ILE A 151 13.74 -19.31 27.13
C ILE A 151 14.89 -18.83 28.02
N VAL A 152 16.08 -19.35 27.82
CA VAL A 152 17.30 -18.90 28.51
C VAL A 152 18.18 -18.19 27.51
N LEU A 153 18.46 -16.91 27.75
CA LEU A 153 19.29 -16.07 26.90
C LEU A 153 20.66 -15.84 27.55
N VAL A 154 21.71 -16.01 26.76
CA VAL A 154 23.10 -15.75 27.16
C VAL A 154 23.80 -14.87 26.13
N VAL A 155 24.88 -14.22 26.55
CA VAL A 155 25.81 -13.56 25.62
C VAL A 155 26.75 -14.63 25.07
N GLY A 156 26.80 -14.76 23.75
CA GLY A 156 27.61 -15.75 23.04
C GLY A 156 29.11 -15.46 23.12
N GLU A 157 29.93 -16.44 22.69
CA GLU A 157 31.40 -16.31 22.71
C GLU A 157 31.95 -15.41 21.59
N GLU A 158 31.18 -15.24 20.50
CA GLU A 158 31.53 -14.36 19.39
C GLU A 158 31.07 -12.91 19.65
N ASP A 159 31.88 -11.94 19.22
CA ASP A 159 31.64 -10.51 19.47
C ASP A 159 30.19 -10.10 19.14
N TYR A 160 29.50 -9.60 20.17
CA TYR A 160 28.14 -9.04 20.13
C TYR A 160 27.02 -10.04 19.79
N THR A 161 27.30 -11.33 19.89
CA THR A 161 26.32 -12.39 19.65
C THR A 161 25.54 -12.69 20.92
N VAL A 162 24.24 -12.94 20.78
CA VAL A 162 23.42 -13.52 21.83
C VAL A 162 22.91 -14.88 21.37
N GLU A 163 22.82 -15.81 22.30
CA GLU A 163 22.42 -17.20 22.07
C GLU A 163 21.29 -17.54 23.03
N TRP A 164 20.31 -18.31 22.60
CA TRP A 164 19.22 -18.75 23.46
C TRP A 164 18.97 -20.25 23.37
N GLU A 165 18.46 -20.80 24.47
CA GLU A 165 17.95 -22.17 24.52
C GLU A 165 16.46 -22.12 24.89
N ILE A 166 15.63 -22.85 24.15
CA ILE A 166 14.19 -22.96 24.35
C ILE A 166 13.88 -24.35 24.90
N THR A 167 13.04 -24.42 25.93
CA THR A 167 12.41 -25.68 26.38
C THR A 167 10.93 -25.65 26.03
N GLY A 168 10.44 -26.61 25.23
CA GLY A 168 9.07 -26.65 24.72
C GLY A 168 9.04 -26.83 23.20
N GLU A 169 7.86 -26.74 22.57
CA GLU A 169 7.75 -26.65 21.11
C GLU A 169 7.61 -25.18 20.71
N ASN A 170 8.46 -24.74 19.77
CA ASN A 170 8.39 -23.40 19.21
C ASN A 170 7.82 -23.52 17.79
N GLN A 171 6.59 -23.07 17.56
CA GLN A 171 5.89 -23.28 16.28
C GLN A 171 5.93 -22.04 15.36
N GLU A 172 6.22 -20.87 15.92
CA GLU A 172 6.07 -19.57 15.22
C GLU A 172 7.33 -18.71 15.33
N GLY A 173 8.43 -19.23 15.89
CA GLY A 173 9.69 -18.50 15.97
C GLY A 173 9.81 -17.58 17.20
N VAL A 174 10.85 -16.72 17.19
CA VAL A 174 11.16 -15.81 18.31
C VAL A 174 11.42 -14.38 17.85
N LYS A 175 11.21 -13.42 18.76
CA LYS A 175 11.61 -12.02 18.62
C LYS A 175 12.76 -11.71 19.57
N VAL A 176 13.90 -11.27 19.04
CA VAL A 176 15.02 -10.75 19.81
C VAL A 176 14.85 -9.24 19.96
N VAL A 177 14.46 -8.78 21.15
CA VAL A 177 14.19 -7.37 21.44
C VAL A 177 15.37 -6.77 22.20
N PHE A 178 15.86 -5.61 21.77
CA PHE A 178 16.98 -4.94 22.44
C PHE A 178 16.85 -3.42 22.44
N SER A 179 17.32 -2.80 23.52
CA SER A 179 17.15 -1.36 23.79
C SER A 179 18.28 -0.81 24.66
N MET A 180 18.54 0.49 24.60
CA MET A 180 19.36 1.17 25.61
C MET A 180 18.62 1.36 26.95
N ASN A 181 17.33 1.03 27.01
CA ASN A 181 16.52 1.04 28.22
C ASN A 181 16.30 -0.38 28.74
N GLU A 182 16.28 -0.53 30.07
CA GLU A 182 15.96 -1.81 30.72
C GLU A 182 14.55 -2.31 30.34
N ASP A 183 14.39 -3.63 30.43
CA ASP A 183 13.17 -4.38 30.20
C ASP A 183 12.56 -4.14 28.81
N PRO A 184 13.29 -4.41 27.71
CA PRO A 184 12.72 -4.29 26.36
C PRO A 184 11.55 -5.27 26.20
N THR A 185 10.50 -4.81 25.52
CA THR A 185 9.30 -5.59 25.20
C THR A 185 8.99 -5.49 23.71
N TYR A 186 8.36 -6.52 23.16
CA TYR A 186 7.73 -6.49 21.85
C TYR A 186 6.34 -5.87 21.96
N GLU A 187 5.90 -5.18 20.92
CA GLU A 187 5.48 -3.76 20.97
C GLU A 187 6.63 -2.85 21.45
N PRO A 188 7.69 -2.70 20.61
CA PRO A 188 8.87 -1.94 20.98
C PRO A 188 8.51 -0.49 21.32
N ARG A 189 9.01 -0.02 22.47
CA ARG A 189 8.92 1.40 22.83
C ARG A 189 9.69 2.23 21.80
N GLU A 190 9.42 3.53 21.75
CA GLU A 190 10.20 4.44 20.92
C GLU A 190 11.71 4.32 21.25
N GLY A 191 12.50 3.88 20.28
CA GLY A 191 13.92 3.60 20.47
C GLY A 191 14.26 2.22 21.03
N ASP A 192 13.35 1.24 20.95
CA ASP A 192 13.63 -0.19 21.09
C ASP A 192 13.69 -0.83 19.67
N MET A 193 14.40 -1.96 19.53
CA MET A 193 14.51 -2.74 18.30
C MET A 193 14.08 -4.18 18.52
N ALA A 194 13.49 -4.82 17.51
CA ALA A 194 13.16 -6.25 17.53
C ALA A 194 13.58 -6.93 16.23
N ILE A 195 14.19 -8.11 16.32
CA ILE A 195 14.55 -8.98 15.19
C ILE A 195 13.66 -10.21 15.25
N TYR A 196 12.96 -10.53 14.17
CA TYR A 196 12.18 -11.76 14.05
C TYR A 196 13.01 -12.88 13.45
N ILE A 197 12.87 -14.07 14.03
CA ILE A 197 13.55 -15.29 13.61
C ILE A 197 12.48 -16.37 13.49
N ASP A 198 12.14 -16.71 12.23
CA ASP A 198 11.14 -17.70 11.83
C ASP A 198 11.72 -19.12 11.68
N ASP A 199 13.04 -19.27 11.83
CA ASP A 199 13.75 -20.56 11.74
C ASP A 199 13.89 -21.20 13.13
N GLU A 200 13.18 -22.32 13.33
CA GLU A 200 13.20 -23.12 14.56
C GLU A 200 14.60 -23.66 14.92
N ASP A 201 15.48 -23.83 13.92
CA ASP A 201 16.86 -24.29 14.14
C ASP A 201 17.82 -23.15 14.50
N THR A 202 17.41 -21.89 14.33
CA THR A 202 18.24 -20.73 14.66
C THR A 202 18.11 -20.38 16.14
N ASN A 203 19.24 -20.41 16.85
CA ASN A 203 19.31 -20.16 18.28
C ASN A 203 20.34 -19.09 18.67
N SER A 204 20.85 -18.31 17.70
CA SER A 204 21.78 -17.22 17.94
C SER A 204 21.59 -16.07 16.96
N VAL A 205 21.95 -14.85 17.39
CA VAL A 205 21.97 -13.67 16.52
C VAL A 205 23.08 -12.71 16.92
N LYS A 206 23.77 -12.15 15.94
CA LYS A 206 24.74 -11.07 16.16
C LYS A 206 24.05 -9.72 16.18
N LEU A 207 24.21 -8.97 17.26
CA LEU A 207 23.56 -7.68 17.47
C LEU A 207 24.42 -6.53 16.95
N LYS A 208 23.74 -5.47 16.49
CA LYS A 208 24.36 -4.20 16.09
C LYS A 208 23.62 -3.06 16.77
N GLY A 209 24.37 -2.11 17.35
CA GLY A 209 23.79 -0.95 18.04
C GLY A 209 23.14 0.00 17.04
N PHE A 210 21.85 0.31 17.23
CA PHE A 210 21.08 1.19 16.34
C PHE A 210 21.09 2.67 16.77
N SER A 211 21.50 2.96 18.01
CA SER A 211 21.57 4.29 18.61
C SER A 211 23.01 4.69 18.96
N GLY A 212 24.00 4.01 18.37
CA GLY A 212 25.43 4.21 18.61
C GLY A 212 26.00 3.35 19.74
N GLU A 213 27.20 3.70 20.21
CA GLU A 213 27.88 3.01 21.31
C GLU A 213 27.03 3.01 22.57
N GLY A 214 26.89 1.86 23.20
CA GLY A 214 26.27 1.80 24.50
C GLY A 214 25.98 0.40 24.97
N THR A 215 25.56 0.31 26.22
CA THR A 215 25.03 -0.91 26.81
C THR A 215 23.59 -1.08 26.35
N TYR A 216 23.33 -2.21 25.70
CA TYR A 216 22.00 -2.63 25.29
C TYR A 216 21.50 -3.74 26.19
N TYR A 217 20.25 -3.63 26.61
CA TYR A 217 19.49 -4.67 27.27
C TYR A 217 18.80 -5.51 26.20
N VAL A 218 18.90 -6.83 26.28
CA VAL A 218 18.42 -7.76 25.27
C VAL A 218 17.54 -8.81 25.94
N ARG A 219 16.41 -9.15 25.31
CA ARG A 219 15.52 -10.24 25.66
C ARG A 219 15.08 -10.98 24.40
N VAL A 220 14.72 -12.24 24.53
CA VAL A 220 14.10 -13.04 23.47
C VAL A 220 12.70 -13.41 23.95
N CYS A 221 11.69 -13.28 23.09
CA CYS A 221 10.35 -13.79 23.37
C CYS A 221 9.84 -14.71 22.28
N GLU A 222 8.99 -15.64 22.68
CA GLU A 222 8.14 -16.42 21.79
C GLU A 222 7.25 -15.48 20.97
N TYR A 223 7.23 -15.66 19.66
CA TYR A 223 6.27 -14.98 18.80
C TYR A 223 4.96 -15.79 18.75
N LEU A 224 3.82 -15.14 18.94
CA LEU A 224 2.49 -15.76 18.88
C LEU A 224 1.76 -15.34 17.60
N LYS A 225 0.86 -16.18 17.08
CA LYS A 225 0.03 -15.87 15.88
C LYS A 225 -0.82 -14.61 16.00
N SER A 226 -1.06 -14.12 17.21
CA SER A 226 -1.72 -12.82 17.46
C SER A 226 -0.81 -11.61 17.19
N SER A 227 0.40 -11.84 16.67
CA SER A 227 1.44 -10.80 16.54
C SER A 227 1.89 -10.20 17.88
N GLU A 228 1.71 -10.94 18.98
CA GLU A 228 2.17 -10.60 20.33
C GLU A 228 3.39 -11.43 20.76
N CYS A 229 4.04 -11.04 21.86
CA CYS A 229 5.06 -11.88 22.49
C CYS A 229 4.53 -12.64 23.70
N GLY A 230 4.75 -13.96 23.68
CA GLY A 230 4.43 -14.90 24.76
C GLY A 230 5.52 -14.96 25.82
N THR A 231 6.08 -16.15 26.04
CA THR A 231 7.11 -16.35 27.06
C THR A 231 8.39 -15.58 26.73
N TYR A 232 8.89 -14.78 27.68
CA TYR A 232 10.15 -14.06 27.57
C TYR A 232 11.30 -14.80 28.26
N SER A 233 12.50 -14.60 27.73
CA SER A 233 13.75 -14.95 28.37
C SER A 233 14.10 -14.04 29.54
N ASN A 234 15.17 -14.41 30.24
CA ASN A 234 15.91 -13.45 31.06
C ASN A 234 16.48 -12.31 30.19
N GLN A 235 16.75 -11.18 30.83
CA GLN A 235 17.48 -10.07 30.21
C GLN A 235 18.98 -10.31 30.31
N VAL A 236 19.71 -9.93 29.25
CA VAL A 236 21.18 -9.82 29.25
C VAL A 236 21.58 -8.41 28.83
N THR A 237 22.81 -8.02 29.14
CA THR A 237 23.41 -6.75 28.71
C THR A 237 24.53 -7.02 27.71
N VAL A 238 24.51 -6.32 26.58
CA VAL A 238 25.54 -6.39 25.56
C VAL A 238 26.09 -4.98 25.33
N ASP A 239 27.38 -4.79 25.55
CA ASP A 239 28.07 -3.53 25.25
C ASP A 239 28.39 -3.49 23.76
N LEU A 240 27.60 -2.73 22.99
CA LEU A 240 27.78 -2.58 21.55
C LEU A 240 28.64 -1.32 21.29
N PRO A 241 29.70 -1.41 20.46
CA PRO A 241 30.59 -0.30 20.17
C PRO A 241 29.89 0.77 19.31
N ASN A 242 30.45 1.99 19.28
CA ASN A 242 30.14 2.94 18.22
C ASN A 242 30.63 2.33 16.91
N ASP A 243 29.77 2.24 15.89
CA ASP A 243 30.25 1.98 14.54
C ASP A 243 30.87 3.25 13.96
N ASP A 244 32.01 3.64 14.52
CA ASP A 244 32.94 4.63 13.97
C ASP A 244 34.03 3.92 13.16
N GLY A 245 33.73 2.84 12.44
CA GLY A 245 34.44 2.45 11.22
C GLY A 245 35.98 2.47 11.23
N LYS A 246 36.65 2.13 12.34
CA LYS A 246 38.14 2.13 12.40
C LYS A 246 38.70 0.86 13.01
N GLY A 247 38.57 -0.20 12.21
CA GLY A 247 39.23 -1.49 12.37
C GLY A 247 40.05 -1.94 11.15
N LYS A 248 40.67 -1.04 10.37
CA LYS A 248 41.70 -1.36 9.34
C LYS A 248 41.39 -2.55 8.40
N ASP A 249 40.18 -2.58 7.89
CA ASP A 249 39.91 -2.89 6.50
C ASP A 249 39.31 -1.61 5.87
N ASN A 250 39.62 -1.36 4.61
CA ASN A 250 39.24 -0.10 3.95
C ASN A 250 37.80 -0.16 3.44
N ASN A 251 36.82 -0.52 4.27
CA ASN A 251 35.41 -0.49 3.86
C ASN A 251 34.41 -0.37 5.03
N ALA A 252 34.54 0.67 5.86
CA ALA A 252 33.54 1.02 6.89
C ALA A 252 32.33 1.75 6.30
N ASN A 253 31.88 1.27 5.15
CA ASN A 253 31.04 2.02 4.25
C ASN A 253 30.22 0.98 3.48
N HIS A 254 29.25 0.38 4.18
CA HIS A 254 28.47 -0.70 3.60
C HIS A 254 27.00 -0.69 3.95
N CYS A 255 26.13 -1.02 3.00
CA CYS A 255 24.67 -1.01 3.16
C CYS A 255 24.11 -2.38 3.56
N GLU A 256 24.75 -3.04 4.53
CA GLU A 256 24.46 -4.43 4.97
C GLU A 256 24.74 -5.52 3.93
N PHE A 257 24.86 -5.20 2.64
CA PHE A 257 25.03 -6.15 1.54
C PHE A 257 26.23 -5.83 0.66
N ASP A 258 27.11 -6.84 0.43
CA ASP A 258 28.42 -6.76 -0.27
C ASP A 258 28.44 -6.08 -1.63
N ASP A 259 27.28 -5.99 -2.26
CA ASP A 259 27.08 -5.44 -3.59
C ASP A 259 26.35 -4.08 -3.62
N VAL A 260 26.20 -3.42 -2.46
CA VAL A 260 25.61 -2.08 -2.35
C VAL A 260 26.62 -1.11 -1.73
N ASP A 261 27.04 -0.12 -2.51
CA ASP A 261 27.96 0.94 -2.05
C ASP A 261 27.34 1.73 -0.89
N SER A 262 28.05 1.88 0.24
CA SER A 262 27.71 2.82 1.33
C SER A 262 27.13 4.15 0.92
N GLU A 263 27.76 4.76 -0.09
CA GLU A 263 27.50 6.13 -0.49
C GLU A 263 26.29 6.18 -1.44
N HIS A 264 25.70 5.03 -1.73
CA HIS A 264 24.44 4.94 -2.45
C HIS A 264 23.37 5.70 -1.68
N THR A 265 22.69 6.63 -2.34
CA THR A 265 21.74 7.54 -1.70
C THR A 265 20.56 6.82 -1.03
N LEU A 266 20.20 5.63 -1.52
CA LEU A 266 19.14 4.78 -0.97
C LEU A 266 19.63 3.78 0.10
N CYS A 267 20.91 3.81 0.44
CA CYS A 267 21.51 2.93 1.46
C CYS A 267 20.77 3.01 2.80
N LYS A 268 20.34 4.21 3.21
CA LYS A 268 19.59 4.43 4.45
C LYS A 268 18.27 3.64 4.51
N HIS A 269 17.54 3.56 3.40
CA HIS A 269 16.28 2.82 3.33
C HIS A 269 16.51 1.32 3.33
N LEU A 270 17.56 0.87 2.65
CA LEU A 270 17.93 -0.54 2.65
C LEU A 270 18.33 -0.99 4.07
N LYS A 271 19.09 -0.17 4.80
CA LYS A 271 19.44 -0.42 6.21
C LYS A 271 18.20 -0.49 7.09
N HIS A 272 17.27 0.45 6.95
CA HIS A 272 16.04 0.47 7.73
C HIS A 272 15.13 -0.73 7.40
N ALA A 273 14.94 -1.05 6.12
CA ALA A 273 14.17 -2.21 5.69
C ALA A 273 14.81 -3.54 6.12
N PHE A 274 16.14 -3.65 6.09
CA PHE A 274 16.86 -4.80 6.62
C PHE A 274 16.65 -4.94 8.14
N ALA A 275 16.80 -3.84 8.87
CA ALA A 275 16.63 -3.80 10.32
C ALA A 275 15.21 -4.19 10.77
N LYS A 276 14.19 -3.89 9.95
CA LYS A 276 12.79 -4.28 10.16
C LYS A 276 12.43 -5.69 9.64
N GLY A 277 13.40 -6.46 9.12
CA GLY A 277 13.14 -7.79 8.55
C GLY A 277 12.36 -7.78 7.22
N ILE A 278 12.17 -6.61 6.61
CA ILE A 278 11.47 -6.43 5.34
C ILE A 278 12.29 -7.02 4.19
N VAL A 279 13.61 -6.81 4.25
CA VAL A 279 14.58 -7.43 3.36
C VAL A 279 15.33 -8.51 4.15
N LYS A 280 15.21 -9.76 3.72
CA LYS A 280 15.91 -10.89 4.35
C LYS A 280 17.42 -10.85 4.04
N PRO A 281 18.28 -11.30 4.98
CA PRO A 281 19.72 -11.46 4.75
C PRO A 281 19.98 -12.47 3.63
N ASN A 282 20.87 -12.11 2.71
CA ASN A 282 21.35 -12.96 1.62
C ASN A 282 22.77 -12.51 1.26
N ASP A 283 23.56 -13.39 0.61
CA ASP A 283 24.95 -13.08 0.19
C ASP A 283 25.06 -11.80 -0.65
N LYS A 284 24.00 -11.45 -1.39
CA LYS A 284 23.91 -10.27 -2.26
C LYS A 284 22.48 -9.72 -2.29
N PHE A 285 22.34 -8.40 -2.32
CA PHE A 285 21.05 -7.74 -2.47
C PHE A 285 20.62 -7.60 -3.94
N ASN A 286 21.59 -7.44 -4.84
CA ASN A 286 21.46 -7.13 -6.26
C ASN A 286 20.67 -5.84 -6.51
N PRO A 287 21.19 -4.66 -6.09
CA PRO A 287 20.43 -3.41 -6.06
C PRO A 287 19.89 -2.97 -7.42
N GLU A 288 20.63 -3.25 -8.49
CA GLU A 288 20.31 -2.86 -9.87
C GLU A 288 19.44 -3.87 -10.62
N LEU A 289 19.14 -5.03 -10.02
CA LEU A 289 18.24 -6.00 -10.63
C LEU A 289 16.81 -5.47 -10.55
N GLU A 290 16.05 -5.64 -11.64
CA GLU A 290 14.62 -5.31 -11.64
C GLU A 290 13.88 -6.23 -10.67
N ILE A 291 13.00 -5.66 -9.84
CA ILE A 291 12.21 -6.46 -8.89
C ILE A 291 11.05 -7.15 -9.61
N THR A 292 10.85 -8.43 -9.31
CA THR A 292 9.70 -9.19 -9.84
C THR A 292 8.41 -8.88 -9.06
N ARG A 293 7.26 -9.21 -9.65
CA ARG A 293 5.95 -9.01 -9.01
C ARG A 293 5.80 -9.83 -7.73
N GLY A 294 6.28 -11.08 -7.73
CA GLY A 294 6.26 -11.95 -6.55
C GLY A 294 7.17 -11.43 -5.42
N GLU A 295 8.39 -11.00 -5.75
CA GLU A 295 9.29 -10.42 -4.76
C GLU A 295 8.71 -9.16 -4.12
N LEU A 296 8.09 -8.28 -4.94
CA LEU A 296 7.41 -7.09 -4.44
C LEU A 296 6.28 -7.46 -3.46
N ALA A 297 5.46 -8.47 -3.79
CA ALA A 297 4.38 -8.93 -2.92
C ALA A 297 4.91 -9.34 -1.54
N SER A 298 5.99 -10.13 -1.49
CA SER A 298 6.59 -10.54 -0.22
C SER A 298 7.22 -9.38 0.56
N ILE A 299 7.79 -8.39 -0.12
CA ILE A 299 8.31 -7.19 0.56
C ILE A 299 7.16 -6.40 1.18
N VAL A 300 6.05 -6.22 0.47
CA VAL A 300 4.89 -5.46 0.97
C VAL A 300 4.24 -6.16 2.16
N VAL A 301 3.99 -7.47 2.09
CA VAL A 301 3.42 -8.25 3.21
C VAL A 301 4.29 -8.14 4.45
N ARG A 302 5.62 -8.30 4.32
CA ARG A 302 6.55 -8.13 5.44
C ARG A 302 6.63 -6.69 5.95
N ALA A 303 6.62 -5.70 5.06
CA ALA A 303 6.73 -4.29 5.42
C ALA A 303 5.53 -3.81 6.25
N PHE A 304 4.33 -4.21 5.84
CA PHE A 304 3.11 -3.79 6.51
C PHE A 304 2.67 -4.74 7.61
N GLU A 305 3.34 -5.89 7.77
CA GLU A 305 3.03 -6.94 8.76
C GLU A 305 1.61 -7.47 8.55
N ILE A 306 1.32 -7.85 7.30
CA ILE A 306 0.00 -8.32 6.89
C ILE A 306 -0.14 -9.80 7.23
N GLU A 307 -1.17 -10.14 7.99
CA GLU A 307 -1.50 -11.53 8.36
C GLU A 307 -1.74 -12.41 7.13
N ALA A 308 -1.22 -13.63 7.16
CA ALA A 308 -1.26 -14.53 6.02
C ALA A 308 -2.70 -15.03 5.76
N ASN A 309 -3.13 -14.95 4.50
CA ASN A 309 -4.41 -15.50 4.06
C ASN A 309 -4.25 -16.14 2.67
N THR A 310 -4.27 -17.47 2.62
CA THR A 310 -4.04 -18.25 1.39
C THR A 310 -5.30 -18.95 0.87
N GLU A 311 -6.47 -18.69 1.47
CA GLU A 311 -7.71 -19.35 1.08
C GLU A 311 -8.25 -18.85 -0.28
N GLY A 312 -9.07 -19.67 -0.93
CA GLY A 312 -9.79 -19.29 -2.15
C GLY A 312 -9.13 -19.73 -3.45
N ASP A 313 -9.64 -19.19 -4.57
CA ASP A 313 -9.20 -19.59 -5.91
C ASP A 313 -7.77 -19.12 -6.18
N LEU A 314 -6.93 -20.01 -6.72
CA LEU A 314 -5.53 -19.70 -7.04
C LEU A 314 -5.39 -19.00 -8.40
N PHE A 315 -4.28 -18.28 -8.59
CA PHE A 315 -3.84 -17.91 -9.94
C PHE A 315 -3.24 -19.13 -10.64
N ASP A 316 -3.51 -19.31 -11.94
CA ASP A 316 -3.09 -20.50 -12.70
C ASP A 316 -1.55 -20.63 -12.79
N ASP A 317 -0.82 -19.52 -12.62
CA ASP A 317 0.64 -19.43 -12.69
C ASP A 317 1.32 -19.19 -11.33
N VAL A 318 0.59 -19.40 -10.22
CA VAL A 318 1.13 -19.31 -8.87
C VAL A 318 0.77 -20.58 -8.10
N PRO A 319 1.53 -21.68 -8.29
CA PRO A 319 1.31 -22.91 -7.53
C PRO A 319 1.64 -22.73 -6.05
N GLU A 320 1.06 -23.57 -5.17
CA GLU A 320 1.25 -23.51 -3.71
C GLU A 320 2.72 -23.63 -3.26
N ASP A 321 3.57 -24.29 -4.06
CA ASP A 321 5.01 -24.45 -3.80
C ASP A 321 5.86 -23.28 -4.35
N TYR A 322 5.25 -22.27 -4.95
CA TYR A 322 5.95 -21.09 -5.42
C TYR A 322 6.46 -20.24 -4.25
N THR A 323 7.72 -19.79 -4.31
CA THR A 323 8.41 -19.07 -3.21
C THR A 323 7.63 -17.88 -2.64
N HIS A 324 6.85 -17.18 -3.46
CA HIS A 324 6.06 -16.02 -3.03
C HIS A 324 4.56 -16.30 -2.96
N PHE A 325 4.15 -17.58 -3.01
CA PHE A 325 2.75 -18.00 -3.04
C PHE A 325 1.92 -17.34 -1.94
N GLU A 326 2.36 -17.50 -0.69
CA GLU A 326 1.63 -16.98 0.47
C GLU A 326 1.41 -15.47 0.35
N SER A 327 2.46 -14.70 0.09
CA SER A 327 2.36 -13.25 -0.01
C SER A 327 1.46 -12.79 -1.18
N ILE A 328 1.51 -13.49 -2.31
CA ILE A 328 0.68 -13.17 -3.47
C ILE A 328 -0.80 -13.44 -3.15
N MET A 329 -1.10 -14.58 -2.53
CA MET A 329 -2.47 -14.94 -2.16
C MET A 329 -3.02 -14.01 -1.07
N THR A 330 -2.22 -13.68 -0.06
CA THR A 330 -2.59 -12.69 0.97
C THR A 330 -2.98 -11.35 0.34
N LEU A 331 -2.14 -10.80 -0.54
CA LEU A 331 -2.45 -9.53 -1.20
C LEU A 331 -3.59 -9.64 -2.22
N LYS A 332 -3.84 -10.82 -2.79
CA LYS A 332 -4.99 -11.08 -3.66
C LYS A 332 -6.28 -11.01 -2.85
N ASN A 333 -6.31 -11.68 -1.70
CA ASN A 333 -7.49 -11.76 -0.84
C ASN A 333 -7.83 -10.43 -0.18
N LEU A 334 -6.84 -9.55 -0.02
CA LEU A 334 -7.02 -8.15 0.37
C LEU A 334 -7.34 -7.20 -0.80
N ASP A 335 -7.55 -7.71 -2.02
CA ASP A 335 -7.77 -6.91 -3.24
C ASP A 335 -6.66 -5.88 -3.57
N VAL A 336 -5.48 -6.01 -2.95
CA VAL A 336 -4.32 -5.16 -3.21
C VAL A 336 -3.75 -5.48 -4.60
N VAL A 337 -3.51 -6.76 -4.88
CA VAL A 337 -3.00 -7.21 -6.17
C VAL A 337 -4.07 -7.87 -7.01
N LYS A 338 -4.02 -7.61 -8.33
CA LYS A 338 -4.90 -8.25 -9.31
C LYS A 338 -4.07 -8.90 -10.42
N GLY A 339 -4.59 -10.01 -10.94
CA GLY A 339 -4.10 -10.67 -12.14
C GLY A 339 -4.89 -10.27 -13.38
N SER A 340 -4.60 -10.93 -14.51
CA SER A 340 -5.39 -10.83 -15.74
C SER A 340 -5.61 -12.23 -16.31
N HIS A 341 -6.85 -12.56 -16.66
CA HIS A 341 -7.20 -13.90 -17.16
C HIS A 341 -6.73 -15.03 -16.22
N ASN A 342 -6.94 -14.84 -14.91
CA ASN A 342 -6.46 -15.70 -13.82
C ASN A 342 -4.94 -15.92 -13.73
N LEU A 343 -4.13 -15.07 -14.38
CA LEU A 343 -2.66 -15.09 -14.29
C LEU A 343 -2.15 -13.89 -13.50
N TYR A 344 -1.22 -14.11 -12.58
CA TYR A 344 -0.57 -13.05 -11.81
C TYR A 344 0.77 -12.62 -12.39
N LYS A 345 1.48 -13.55 -13.05
CA LYS A 345 2.80 -13.40 -13.64
C LYS A 345 3.88 -13.01 -12.64
N PRO A 346 4.16 -13.86 -11.64
CA PRO A 346 4.99 -13.47 -10.50
C PRO A 346 6.45 -13.19 -10.86
N ASP A 347 6.98 -13.80 -11.92
CA ASP A 347 8.38 -13.62 -12.38
C ASP A 347 8.58 -12.42 -13.32
N GLU A 348 7.50 -11.73 -13.75
CA GLU A 348 7.65 -10.54 -14.59
C GLU A 348 8.16 -9.35 -13.76
N PRO A 349 9.07 -8.52 -14.31
CA PRO A 349 9.50 -7.28 -13.66
C PRO A 349 8.33 -6.34 -13.36
N THR A 350 8.47 -5.55 -12.30
CA THR A 350 7.45 -4.58 -11.90
C THR A 350 7.81 -3.16 -12.32
N THR A 351 6.84 -2.44 -12.86
CA THR A 351 6.96 -1.02 -13.21
C THR A 351 6.80 -0.12 -11.99
N ARG A 352 7.37 1.08 -12.04
CA ARG A 352 7.23 2.09 -10.97
C ARG A 352 5.78 2.45 -10.67
N GLY A 353 4.94 2.54 -11.69
CA GLY A 353 3.50 2.77 -11.53
C GLY A 353 2.80 1.63 -10.80
N GLN A 354 3.17 0.38 -11.07
CA GLN A 354 2.62 -0.78 -10.35
C GLN A 354 3.03 -0.80 -8.88
N VAL A 355 4.28 -0.43 -8.54
CA VAL A 355 4.72 -0.30 -7.14
C VAL A 355 3.85 0.73 -6.40
N VAL A 356 3.64 1.90 -7.01
CA VAL A 356 2.81 2.97 -6.44
C VAL A 356 1.38 2.53 -6.21
N ARG A 357 0.77 1.84 -7.18
CA ARG A 357 -0.56 1.27 -7.03
C ARG A 357 -0.64 0.28 -5.87
N ILE A 358 0.34 -0.61 -5.76
CA ILE A 358 0.36 -1.61 -4.69
C ILE A 358 0.49 -0.92 -3.34
N ILE A 359 1.39 0.05 -3.19
CA ILE A 359 1.54 0.83 -1.95
C ILE A 359 0.21 1.52 -1.58
N LYS A 360 -0.39 2.26 -2.52
CA LYS A 360 -1.65 2.98 -2.28
C LYS A 360 -2.75 2.02 -1.84
N ARG A 361 -2.96 0.93 -2.57
CA ARG A 361 -3.99 -0.05 -2.22
C ARG A 361 -3.73 -0.74 -0.89
N THR A 362 -2.47 -1.04 -0.57
CA THR A 362 -2.12 -1.60 0.74
C THR A 362 -2.50 -0.62 1.85
N VAL A 363 -2.15 0.65 1.71
CA VAL A 363 -2.47 1.70 2.69
C VAL A 363 -4.00 1.87 2.84
N GLU A 364 -4.74 1.89 1.73
CA GLU A 364 -6.21 1.96 1.73
C GLU A 364 -6.85 0.75 2.42
N MET A 365 -6.43 -0.46 2.04
CA MET A 365 -7.03 -1.71 2.54
C MET A 365 -6.70 -1.96 4.02
N LEU A 366 -5.60 -1.39 4.52
CA LEU A 366 -5.24 -1.41 5.92
C LEU A 366 -5.82 -0.23 6.71
N ASN A 367 -6.65 0.62 6.08
CA ASN A 367 -7.23 1.84 6.67
C ASN A 367 -6.19 2.77 7.31
N LEU A 368 -4.98 2.83 6.74
CA LEU A 368 -3.90 3.69 7.24
C LEU A 368 -4.02 5.13 6.69
N ASP A 369 -4.63 5.29 5.52
CA ASP A 369 -4.98 6.57 4.90
C ASP A 369 -6.14 6.32 3.92
N ASP A 370 -7.08 7.25 3.83
CA ASP A 370 -8.25 7.15 2.93
C ASP A 370 -8.07 7.91 1.61
N PHE A 371 -6.93 8.57 1.44
CA PHE A 371 -6.57 9.45 0.32
C PHE A 371 -7.67 10.45 -0.05
N SER A 372 -8.48 10.86 0.93
CA SER A 372 -9.55 11.82 0.71
C SER A 372 -8.96 13.19 0.38
N ARG A 373 -9.29 13.69 -0.82
CA ARG A 373 -8.83 14.99 -1.29
C ARG A 373 -9.86 16.03 -0.91
N ASP A 374 -9.56 16.83 0.10
CA ASP A 374 -10.34 18.03 0.46
C ASP A 374 -10.22 19.10 -0.64
N ASN A 375 -10.77 18.85 -1.84
CA ASN A 375 -10.77 19.76 -2.99
C ASN A 375 -9.40 20.44 -3.30
N GLU A 376 -8.28 19.87 -2.84
CA GLU A 376 -6.96 20.44 -3.04
C GLU A 376 -6.44 19.98 -4.42
N GLU A 377 -6.25 20.95 -5.30
CA GLU A 377 -5.59 20.73 -6.58
C GLU A 377 -4.13 20.32 -6.29
N VAL A 378 -3.82 19.04 -6.47
CA VAL A 378 -2.45 18.53 -6.27
C VAL A 378 -1.65 18.94 -7.48
N ASP A 379 -0.67 19.81 -7.29
CA ASP A 379 0.26 20.21 -8.33
C ASP A 379 1.14 18.98 -8.67
N VAL A 380 0.78 18.26 -9.73
CA VAL A 380 1.54 17.10 -10.18
C VAL A 380 2.88 17.60 -10.73
N ILE A 381 3.92 17.48 -9.90
CA ILE A 381 5.25 18.03 -10.17
C ILE A 381 6.04 17.33 -11.29
N PHE A 382 5.56 16.19 -11.81
CA PHE A 382 6.24 15.45 -12.86
C PHE A 382 5.68 15.75 -14.26
N LYS A 383 6.59 16.07 -15.20
CA LYS A 383 6.30 16.47 -16.58
C LYS A 383 5.57 15.40 -17.39
N ASP A 384 5.78 14.13 -17.06
CA ASP A 384 5.16 12.95 -17.70
C ASP A 384 4.05 12.33 -16.84
N ALA A 385 3.94 12.69 -15.56
CA ALA A 385 2.74 12.40 -14.77
C ALA A 385 1.60 13.39 -15.09
N GLY A 386 1.90 14.47 -15.83
CA GLY A 386 0.89 15.31 -16.44
C GLY A 386 0.33 14.72 -17.72
N ILE A 387 -0.61 13.78 -17.63
CA ILE A 387 -1.89 13.80 -18.36
C ILE A 387 -2.88 12.99 -17.50
N GLU A 388 -4.09 13.51 -17.31
CA GLU A 388 -5.31 12.88 -16.77
C GLU A 388 -5.69 11.51 -17.40
N ARG A 389 -4.79 10.88 -18.17
CA ARG A 389 -4.99 9.67 -18.98
C ARG A 389 -3.96 8.57 -18.72
N HIS A 390 -2.95 8.78 -17.86
CA HIS A 390 -2.06 7.68 -17.48
C HIS A 390 -2.74 6.79 -16.44
N THR A 391 -2.69 5.47 -16.61
CA THR A 391 -3.34 4.51 -15.71
C THR A 391 -2.95 4.69 -14.23
N PHE A 392 -1.77 5.23 -13.93
CA PHE A 392 -1.25 5.46 -12.57
C PHE A 392 -1.27 6.93 -12.12
N ALA A 393 -1.85 7.85 -12.91
CA ALA A 393 -1.79 9.29 -12.61
C ALA A 393 -2.42 9.63 -11.26
N HIS A 394 -3.58 9.03 -10.95
CA HIS A 394 -4.25 9.20 -9.65
C HIS A 394 -3.42 8.60 -8.52
N ASP A 395 -2.95 7.36 -8.69
CA ASP A 395 -2.12 6.68 -7.69
C ASP A 395 -0.88 7.52 -7.31
N ILE A 396 -0.23 8.14 -8.30
CA ILE A 396 0.93 9.03 -8.12
C ILE A 396 0.53 10.33 -7.40
N ALA A 397 -0.55 10.97 -7.84
CA ALA A 397 -1.00 12.24 -7.25
C ALA A 397 -1.39 12.06 -5.78
N ASP A 398 -2.07 10.96 -5.45
CA ASP A 398 -2.54 10.68 -4.10
C ASP A 398 -1.36 10.43 -3.15
N LEU A 399 -0.36 9.64 -3.56
CA LEU A 399 0.86 9.46 -2.77
C LEU A 399 1.69 10.74 -2.62
N ILE A 400 1.73 11.63 -3.63
CA ILE A 400 2.38 12.95 -3.49
C ILE A 400 1.65 13.79 -2.45
N ALA A 401 0.31 13.83 -2.52
CA ALA A 401 -0.50 14.62 -1.61
C ALA A 401 -0.37 14.13 -0.17
N ALA A 402 -0.53 12.82 0.02
CA ALA A 402 -0.45 12.18 1.34
C ALA A 402 0.96 12.27 1.96
N SER A 403 2.00 12.43 1.14
CA SER A 403 3.38 12.60 1.63
C SER A 403 3.86 14.05 1.73
N LYS A 404 2.98 15.05 1.55
CA LYS A 404 3.33 16.49 1.55
C LYS A 404 3.94 16.98 2.86
N GLU A 405 3.48 16.42 3.99
CA GLU A 405 3.94 16.77 5.34
C GLU A 405 5.06 15.84 5.85
N LEU A 406 5.51 14.86 5.04
CA LEU A 406 6.61 13.98 5.40
C LEU A 406 7.96 14.65 5.11
N ASP A 407 8.95 14.39 5.97
CA ASP A 407 10.34 14.83 5.76
C ASP A 407 10.93 14.30 4.45
N GLU A 408 10.43 13.16 3.97
CA GLU A 408 10.78 12.59 2.68
C GLU A 408 9.52 12.08 1.96
N PRO A 409 9.29 12.49 0.70
CA PRO A 409 8.13 12.03 -0.06
C PRO A 409 8.26 10.53 -0.35
N ILE A 410 7.14 9.81 -0.30
CA ILE A 410 7.10 8.36 -0.51
C ILE A 410 7.68 8.01 -1.87
N ILE A 411 7.28 8.77 -2.89
CA ILE A 411 7.75 8.63 -4.25
C ILE A 411 8.57 9.82 -4.72
N ASN A 412 9.60 9.51 -5.51
CA ASN A 412 10.49 10.49 -6.11
C ASN A 412 10.51 10.35 -7.63
N GLY A 413 10.71 11.45 -8.32
CA GLY A 413 10.94 11.48 -9.77
C GLY A 413 12.42 11.53 -10.14
N TYR A 414 12.69 11.52 -11.43
CA TYR A 414 14.00 11.66 -12.03
C TYR A 414 14.43 13.13 -12.08
N PRO A 415 15.74 13.42 -12.14
CA PRO A 415 16.27 14.79 -12.24
C PRO A 415 15.78 15.58 -13.47
N ASP A 416 15.31 14.89 -14.51
CA ASP A 416 14.71 15.49 -15.70
C ASP A 416 13.27 16.01 -15.45
N GLY A 417 12.73 15.78 -14.24
CA GLY A 417 11.41 16.17 -13.80
C GLY A 417 10.32 15.19 -14.23
N THR A 418 10.64 13.92 -14.50
CA THR A 418 9.68 12.87 -14.87
C THR A 418 9.54 11.79 -13.81
N PHE A 419 8.42 11.07 -13.74
CA PHE A 419 8.23 9.92 -12.87
C PHE A 419 8.58 8.60 -13.55
N LYS A 420 8.36 8.46 -14.87
CA LYS A 420 8.58 7.26 -15.68
C LYS A 420 7.80 6.04 -15.16
N ALA A 421 6.48 6.16 -15.08
CA ALA A 421 5.59 5.15 -14.50
C ALA A 421 5.74 3.76 -15.14
N ASP A 422 5.92 3.68 -16.46
CA ASP A 422 6.07 2.41 -17.19
C ASP A 422 7.47 1.81 -17.14
N LYS A 423 8.44 2.51 -16.52
CA LYS A 423 9.79 1.98 -16.38
C LYS A 423 9.82 0.94 -15.27
N ASN A 424 10.45 -0.20 -15.54
CA ASN A 424 10.75 -1.20 -14.51
C ASN A 424 11.60 -0.59 -13.38
N VAL A 425 11.30 -1.01 -12.17
CA VAL A 425 11.93 -0.52 -10.94
C VAL A 425 12.99 -1.51 -10.46
N ASN A 426 14.14 -0.98 -10.07
CA ASN A 426 15.20 -1.79 -9.50
C ASN A 426 14.90 -2.09 -8.03
N ARG A 427 15.38 -3.22 -7.51
CA ARG A 427 15.10 -3.70 -6.14
C ARG A 427 15.34 -2.64 -5.06
N ILE A 428 16.48 -1.93 -5.14
CA ILE A 428 16.82 -0.91 -4.13
C ILE A 428 15.84 0.27 -4.15
N GLU A 429 15.32 0.62 -5.33
CA GLU A 429 14.37 1.71 -5.50
C GLU A 429 12.98 1.30 -5.00
N ALA A 430 12.55 0.06 -5.28
CA ALA A 430 11.29 -0.48 -4.77
C ALA A 430 11.27 -0.54 -3.24
N VAL A 431 12.35 -1.04 -2.64
CA VAL A 431 12.52 -1.06 -1.17
C VAL A 431 12.44 0.36 -0.61
N ALA A 432 13.08 1.34 -1.23
CA ALA A 432 13.00 2.73 -0.76
C ALA A 432 11.59 3.32 -0.80
N PHE A 433 10.76 2.98 -1.80
CA PHE A 433 9.37 3.43 -1.84
C PHE A 433 8.55 2.82 -0.71
N ILE A 434 8.70 1.51 -0.50
CA ILE A 434 7.96 0.78 0.54
C ILE A 434 8.39 1.23 1.93
N ASP A 435 9.70 1.39 2.13
CA ASP A 435 10.29 1.86 3.39
C ASP A 435 9.74 3.22 3.82
N ARG A 436 9.61 4.17 2.88
CA ARG A 436 8.99 5.47 3.16
C ARG A 436 7.49 5.37 3.39
N ALA A 437 6.80 4.47 2.70
CA ALA A 437 5.36 4.26 2.89
C ALA A 437 5.02 3.77 4.30
N LEU A 438 5.98 3.23 5.05
CA LEU A 438 5.80 2.91 6.47
C LEU A 438 5.50 4.14 7.33
N ALA A 439 5.70 5.36 6.82
CA ALA A 439 5.27 6.58 7.50
C ALA A 439 3.75 6.61 7.78
N PHE A 440 2.94 5.88 7.02
CA PHE A 440 1.50 5.74 7.27
C PHE A 440 1.15 4.87 8.49
N LYS A 441 2.10 4.10 9.04
CA LYS A 441 1.87 3.28 10.25
C LYS A 441 2.09 4.05 11.56
N ASN A 442 2.55 5.31 11.50
CA ASN A 442 3.08 6.05 12.65
C ASN A 442 2.19 7.21 13.13
#